data_AF-A0A536QA76-F1
#
_entry.id   AF-A0A536QA76-F1
#
_cell.length_a   1.000
_cell.length_b   1.000
_cell.length_c   1.000
_cell.angle_alpha   90.00
_cell.angle_beta   90.00
_cell.angle_gamma   90.00
#
_symmetry.space_group_name_H-M   'P 1'
#
loop_
_entity.id
_entity.type
_entity.pdbx_description
1 polymer ?
#
loop_
_entity_poly.entity_id
_entity_poly.type
_entity_poly.pdbx_seq_one_letter_code
_entity_poly.pdbx_strand_id
1 'polypeptide(L)'
;MTHDRLVAGVSHAAFLLSIGYVLALSRRRDWPEASRLAAGGFRDMSRLAAGDPDLYAGVARTNRENLIETLDAISAELTRLRRHLEADDPRLVELFEEARSVRERWARQ
;
A
#
# COMPACT_ATOMS: atom_id res chain seq x y z
N MET A 1 12.43 -7.38 -19.51
CA MET A 1 11.28 -7.97 -18.77
C MET A 1 11.52 -8.02 -17.26
N THR A 2 12.69 -8.46 -16.76
CA THR A 2 12.92 -8.61 -15.30
C THR A 2 12.97 -7.28 -14.53
N HIS A 3 13.54 -6.21 -15.10
CA HIS A 3 13.67 -4.91 -14.41
C HIS A 3 12.32 -4.23 -14.13
N ASP A 4 11.43 -4.15 -15.12
CA ASP A 4 10.16 -3.41 -14.99
C ASP A 4 9.19 -4.08 -14.01
N ARG A 5 9.21 -5.41 -13.96
CA ARG A 5 8.48 -6.21 -12.97
C ARG A 5 9.04 -6.02 -11.57
N LEU A 6 10.38 -5.94 -11.42
CA LEU A 6 11.02 -5.69 -10.12
C LEU A 6 10.68 -4.30 -9.58
N VAL A 7 10.77 -3.25 -10.41
CA VAL A 7 10.46 -1.85 -10.02
C VAL A 7 8.96 -1.61 -9.83
N ALA A 8 8.09 -2.37 -10.52
CA ALA A 8 6.64 -2.32 -10.35
C ALA A 8 6.24 -2.51 -8.87
N GLY A 9 6.78 -3.55 -8.24
CA GLY A 9 6.47 -3.92 -6.87
C GLY A 9 7.03 -2.93 -5.83
N VAL A 10 8.33 -2.64 -5.91
CA VAL A 10 9.04 -1.94 -4.82
C VAL A 10 9.05 -0.41 -4.96
N SER A 11 8.63 0.14 -6.10
CA SER A 11 8.63 1.59 -6.34
C SER A 11 7.30 2.12 -6.88
N HIS A 12 6.82 1.59 -8.02
CA HIS A 12 5.66 2.19 -8.69
C HIS A 12 4.34 1.90 -7.97
N ALA A 13 4.14 0.68 -7.47
CA ALA A 13 2.93 0.35 -6.72
C ALA A 13 2.84 1.11 -5.39
N ALA A 14 3.97 1.52 -4.81
CA ALA A 14 4.00 2.24 -3.54
C ALA A 14 3.27 3.59 -3.62
N PHE A 15 3.45 4.37 -4.70
CA PHE A 15 2.70 5.63 -4.85
C PHE A 15 1.22 5.38 -5.14
N LEU A 16 0.86 4.32 -5.87
CA LEU A 16 -0.54 3.97 -6.10
C LEU A 16 -1.25 3.58 -4.80
N LEU A 17 -0.61 2.81 -3.93
CA LEU A 17 -1.13 2.49 -2.61
C LEU A 17 -1.29 3.74 -1.74
N SER A 18 -0.30 4.64 -1.76
CA SER A 18 -0.37 5.90 -1.02
C SER A 18 -1.54 6.78 -1.48
N ILE A 19 -1.70 6.95 -2.80
CA ILE A 19 -2.81 7.71 -3.39
C ILE A 19 -4.15 7.06 -3.07
N GLY A 20 -4.27 5.74 -3.26
CA GLY A 20 -5.48 4.98 -2.96
C GLY A 20 -5.89 5.08 -1.50
N TYR A 21 -4.92 5.00 -0.58
CA TYR A 21 -5.13 5.15 0.86
C TYR A 21 -5.68 6.55 1.22
N VAL A 22 -5.08 7.61 0.68
CA VAL A 22 -5.55 9.00 0.90
C VAL A 22 -6.95 9.19 0.34
N LEU A 23 -7.22 8.74 -0.89
CA LEU A 23 -8.53 8.87 -1.53
C LEU A 23 -9.62 8.07 -0.80
N ALA A 24 -9.29 6.88 -0.28
CA ALA A 24 -10.25 6.08 0.49
C ALA A 24 -10.67 6.79 1.78
N LEU A 25 -9.71 7.39 2.50
CA LEU A 25 -9.98 8.07 3.76
C LEU A 25 -10.64 9.43 3.56
N SER A 26 -10.24 10.21 2.55
CA SER A 26 -10.80 11.55 2.30
C SER A 26 -12.26 11.55 1.87
N ARG A 27 -12.78 10.41 1.39
CA ARG A 27 -14.19 10.24 1.01
C ARG A 27 -15.10 9.91 2.19
N ARG A 28 -14.55 9.66 3.38
CA ARG A 28 -15.35 9.35 4.56
C ARG A 28 -15.96 10.62 5.14
N ARG A 29 -17.17 10.50 5.70
CA ARG A 29 -17.88 11.64 6.33
C ARG A 29 -17.13 12.21 7.54
N ASP A 30 -16.39 11.37 8.25
CA ASP A 30 -15.62 11.70 9.45
C ASP A 30 -14.18 12.17 9.16
N TRP A 31 -13.82 12.37 7.89
CA TRP A 31 -12.49 12.82 7.51
C TRP A 31 -12.08 14.17 8.13
N PRO A 32 -12.94 15.20 8.22
CA PRO A 32 -12.57 16.47 8.85
C PRO A 32 -12.11 16.34 10.30
N GLU A 33 -12.70 15.40 11.05
CA GLU A 33 -12.33 15.10 12.43
C GLU A 33 -11.11 14.16 12.48
N ALA A 34 -11.13 13.09 11.69
CA ALA A 34 -10.05 12.09 11.65
C ALA A 34 -8.71 12.69 11.18
N SER A 35 -8.73 13.63 10.24
CA SER A 35 -7.54 14.33 9.73
C SER A 35 -6.83 15.15 10.80
N ARG A 36 -7.53 15.62 11.84
CA ARG A 36 -6.91 16.31 12.99
C ARG A 36 -6.14 15.35 13.90
N LEU A 37 -6.51 14.07 13.89
CA LEU A 37 -5.85 13.00 14.63
C LEU A 37 -4.76 12.30 13.78
N ALA A 38 -4.64 12.64 12.51
CA ALA A 38 -3.67 12.04 11.60
C ALA A 38 -2.23 12.36 12.08
N ALA A 39 -1.58 11.35 12.64
CA ALA A 39 -0.23 11.44 13.18
C ALA A 39 0.81 10.77 12.25
N GLY A 40 1.97 10.41 12.80
CA GLY A 40 3.13 9.88 12.05
C GLY A 40 2.79 8.77 11.06
N GLY A 41 1.99 7.78 11.45
CA GLY A 41 1.63 6.67 10.55
C GLY A 41 0.84 7.11 9.30
N PHE A 42 -0.09 8.06 9.44
CA PHE A 42 -0.79 8.60 8.26
C PHE A 42 0.16 9.44 7.41
N ARG A 43 1.02 10.27 8.03
CA ARG A 43 2.01 11.08 7.32
C ARG A 43 2.96 10.20 6.49
N ASP A 44 3.46 9.11 7.06
CA ASP A 44 4.40 8.22 6.38
C ASP A 44 3.74 7.49 5.22
N MET A 45 2.52 6.96 5.43
CA MET A 45 1.77 6.24 4.39
C MET A 45 1.25 7.16 3.27
N SER A 46 0.95 8.42 3.57
CA SER A 46 0.42 9.40 2.61
C SER A 46 1.51 10.21 1.89
N ARG A 47 2.77 10.12 2.31
CA ARG A 47 3.87 10.95 1.78
C ARG A 47 4.00 10.88 0.25
N LEU A 48 3.82 9.70 -0.35
CA LEU A 48 3.96 9.54 -1.80
C LEU A 48 2.75 10.10 -2.58
N ALA A 49 1.58 10.26 -1.95
CA ALA A 49 0.42 10.86 -2.60
C ALA A 49 0.61 12.36 -2.94
N ALA A 50 1.65 13.00 -2.40
CA ALA A 50 2.02 14.38 -2.72
C ALA A 50 2.97 14.51 -3.93
N GLY A 51 3.27 13.41 -4.62
CA GLY A 51 4.13 13.42 -5.82
C GLY A 51 3.47 14.04 -7.06
N ASP A 52 4.29 14.26 -8.10
CA ASP A 52 3.87 14.87 -9.37
C ASP A 52 2.86 13.97 -10.12
N PRO A 53 1.61 14.44 -10.36
CA PRO A 53 0.58 13.65 -11.02
C PRO A 53 0.90 13.26 -12.46
N ASP A 54 1.54 14.14 -13.25
CA ASP A 54 1.86 13.89 -14.65
C ASP A 54 2.96 12.85 -14.76
N LEU A 55 3.97 12.95 -13.90
CA LEU A 55 5.02 11.93 -13.78
C LEU A 55 4.42 10.57 -13.41
N TYR A 56 3.60 10.50 -12.36
CA TYR A 56 3.00 9.25 -11.92
C TYR A 56 2.06 8.64 -12.96
N ALA A 57 1.28 9.46 -13.66
CA ALA A 57 0.44 9.00 -14.77
C ALA A 57 1.29 8.44 -15.92
N GLY A 58 2.41 9.09 -16.26
CA GLY A 58 3.37 8.60 -17.24
C GLY A 58 3.95 7.23 -16.87
N VAL A 59 4.44 7.09 -15.63
CA VAL A 59 4.96 5.82 -15.10
C VAL A 59 3.89 4.73 -15.10
N ALA A 60 2.69 5.03 -14.62
CA ALA A 60 1.59 4.08 -14.56
C ALA A 60 1.16 3.59 -15.95
N ARG A 61 1.18 4.48 -16.95
CA ARG A 61 0.88 4.13 -18.34
C ARG A 61 1.92 3.19 -18.94
N THR A 62 3.21 3.48 -18.71
CA THR A 62 4.31 2.68 -19.26
C THR A 62 4.42 1.30 -18.60
N ASN A 63 4.08 1.17 -17.32
CA ASN A 63 4.20 -0.08 -16.56
C ASN A 63 2.86 -0.72 -16.17
N ARG A 64 1.81 -0.46 -16.95
CA ARG A 64 0.41 -0.76 -16.61
C ARG A 64 0.18 -2.22 -16.22
N GLU A 65 0.67 -3.16 -17.01
CA GLU A 65 0.38 -4.60 -16.82
C GLU A 65 1.00 -5.12 -15.51
N ASN A 66 2.27 -4.83 -15.27
CA ASN A 66 2.95 -5.23 -14.03
C ASN A 66 2.32 -4.55 -12.80
N LEU A 67 1.87 -3.31 -12.94
CA LEU A 67 1.18 -2.59 -11.87
C LEU A 67 -0.18 -3.22 -11.53
N ILE A 68 -0.95 -3.67 -12.52
CA ILE A 68 -2.20 -4.39 -12.30
C ILE A 68 -1.92 -5.70 -11.55
N GLU A 69 -0.98 -6.53 -12.03
CA GLU A 69 -0.61 -7.78 -11.36
C GLU A 69 -0.18 -7.54 -9.90
N THR A 70 0.60 -6.49 -9.67
CA THR A 70 1.06 -6.12 -8.34
C THR A 70 -0.10 -5.67 -7.44
N LEU A 71 -1.02 -4.84 -7.96
CA LEU A 71 -2.19 -4.38 -7.21
C LEU A 71 -3.14 -5.53 -6.87
N ASP A 72 -3.29 -6.50 -7.76
CA ASP A 72 -4.10 -7.70 -7.51
C ASP A 72 -3.49 -8.53 -6.39
N ALA A 73 -2.16 -8.74 -6.40
CA ALA A 73 -1.45 -9.43 -5.32
C ALA A 73 -1.61 -8.71 -3.96
N ILE A 74 -1.46 -7.37 -3.94
CA ILE A 74 -1.67 -6.59 -2.71
C ILE A 74 -3.12 -6.68 -2.25
N SER A 75 -4.08 -6.59 -3.17
CA SER A 75 -5.51 -6.69 -2.86
C SER A 75 -5.88 -8.07 -2.29
N ALA A 76 -5.22 -9.14 -2.75
CA ALA A 76 -5.38 -10.48 -2.17
C ALA A 76 -4.91 -10.53 -0.71
N GLU A 77 -3.75 -9.94 -0.39
CA GLU A 77 -3.26 -9.88 1.00
C GLU A 77 -4.14 -8.99 1.90
N LEU A 78 -4.63 -7.85 1.40
CA LEU A 78 -5.59 -7.02 2.13
C LEU A 78 -6.90 -7.78 2.41
N THR A 79 -7.36 -8.58 1.44
CA THR A 79 -8.53 -9.45 1.62
C THR A 79 -8.27 -10.54 2.65
N ARG A 80 -7.08 -11.14 2.65
CA ARG A 80 -6.66 -12.13 3.66
C ARG A 80 -6.68 -11.51 5.06
N LEU A 81 -6.07 -10.33 5.25
CA LEU A 81 -6.09 -9.59 6.52
C LEU A 81 -7.52 -9.28 6.97
N ARG A 82 -8.37 -8.80 6.06
CA ARG A 82 -9.77 -8.51 6.35
C ARG A 82 -10.51 -9.73 6.86
N ARG A 83 -10.34 -10.90 6.24
CA ARG A 83 -11.01 -12.14 6.66
C ARG A 83 -10.62 -12.55 8.09
N HIS A 84 -9.34 -12.44 8.44
CA HIS A 84 -8.89 -12.73 9.81
C HIS A 84 -9.49 -11.74 10.82
N LEU A 85 -9.58 -10.45 10.47
CA LEU A 85 -10.24 -9.44 11.30
C LEU A 85 -11.74 -9.71 11.49
N GLU A 86 -12.46 -10.07 10.42
CA GLU A 86 -13.89 -10.39 10.47
C GLU A 86 -14.19 -11.63 11.30
N ALA A 87 -13.25 -12.59 11.34
CA ALA A 87 -13.37 -13.83 12.09
C ALA A 87 -12.88 -13.74 13.54
N ASP A 88 -12.33 -12.60 13.97
CA ASP A 88 -11.59 -12.45 15.24
C ASP A 88 -10.52 -13.57 15.41
N ASP A 89 -9.84 -13.90 14.31
CA ASP A 89 -8.95 -15.06 14.25
C ASP A 89 -7.64 -14.78 15.02
N PRO A 90 -7.32 -15.53 16.08
CA PRO A 90 -6.09 -15.34 16.85
C PRO A 90 -4.82 -15.52 16.00
N ARG A 91 -4.91 -16.21 14.85
CA ARG A 91 -3.79 -16.38 13.91
C ARG A 91 -3.44 -15.11 13.13
N LEU A 92 -4.20 -14.02 13.28
CA LEU A 92 -3.83 -12.73 12.71
C LEU A 92 -2.41 -12.28 13.12
N VAL A 93 -1.98 -12.65 14.34
CA VAL A 93 -0.61 -12.36 14.80
C VAL A 93 0.46 -13.02 13.93
N GLU A 94 0.20 -14.22 13.41
CA GLU A 94 1.15 -14.95 12.56
C GLU A 94 1.39 -14.19 11.24
N LEU A 95 0.35 -13.57 10.68
CA LEU A 95 0.47 -12.73 9.48
C LEU A 95 1.31 -11.48 9.75
N PHE A 96 1.18 -10.88 10.94
CA PHE A 96 1.99 -9.73 11.34
C PHE A 96 3.46 -10.12 11.55
N GLU A 97 3.72 -11.28 12.14
CA GLU A 97 5.07 -11.82 12.30
C GLU A 97 5.71 -12.17 10.96
N GLU A 98 4.95 -12.75 10.03
CA GLU A 98 5.40 -13.01 8.66
C GLU A 98 5.86 -11.72 7.98
N ALA A 99 5.00 -10.68 7.98
CA ALA A 99 5.32 -9.38 7.40
C ALA A 99 6.52 -8.70 8.07
N ARG A 100 6.60 -8.76 9.41
CA ARG A 100 7.73 -8.23 10.19
C ARG A 100 9.03 -8.92 9.80
N SER A 101 9.03 -10.25 9.72
CA SER A 101 10.19 -11.05 9.37
C SER A 101 10.72 -10.72 7.98
N VAL A 102 9.83 -10.56 6.99
CA VAL A 102 10.20 -10.12 5.63
C VAL A 102 10.86 -8.74 5.66
N ARG A 103 10.26 -7.77 6.37
CA ARG A 103 10.81 -6.40 6.48
C ARG A 103 12.18 -6.37 7.15
N GLU A 104 12.35 -7.07 8.27
CA GLU A 104 13.62 -7.10 9.00
C GLU A 104 14.74 -7.77 8.20
N ARG A 105 14.42 -8.79 7.39
CA ARG A 105 15.39 -9.37 6.46
C ARG A 105 15.83 -8.39 5.38
N TRP A 106 14.92 -7.58 4.85
CA TRP A 106 15.28 -6.53 3.89
C TRP A 106 16.12 -5.43 4.52
N ALA A 107 15.76 -4.96 5.73
CA ALA A 107 16.46 -3.85 6.39
C ALA A 107 17.89 -4.18 6.86
N ARG A 108 18.25 -5.47 6.94
CA ARG A 108 19.59 -5.95 7.29
C ARG A 108 20.50 -6.19 6.08
N GLN A 109 19.98 -6.02 4.86
CA GLN A 109 20.75 -6.14 3.62
C GLN A 109 21.49 -4.85 3.30
#